data_AF-E3EBQ4-F1
#
_entry.id   AF-E3EBQ4-F1
#
_cell.length_a   1.000
_cell.length_b   1.000
_cell.length_c   1.000
_cell.angle_alpha   90.00
_cell.angle_beta   90.00
_cell.angle_gamma   90.00
#
_symmetry.space_group_name_H-M   'P 1'
#
loop_
_entity.id
_entity.type
_entity.pdbx_description
1 polymer ?
#
loop_
_entity_poly.entity_id
_entity_poly.type
_entity_poly.pdbx_seq_one_letter_code
_entity_poly.pdbx_strand_id
1 'polypeptide(L)'
;MKRFGVALLSTLVLSSAFANLAGAQSGDIKVIINGVTQQYTQSPIVSQNTTLVPLRGVFESLGAQVEWDSKAKKVTASKNDDTLTLNIGSKLAYKNSKPVQLDAATQIQKGQVLVPLRFVSQSLGAKVNWDQTTRTVTISNQGSGSATDTYSLSSKPLAAPVTKVTYDTYYKDSLTYDDAVKLAIADSTTIKTVETNIDQTRRIMQETGKNIDYVPLEAGVEASDKAFKGYAQTNLNYEAAKKNLGMTKEGIEYNVKDLYNKLLQKQNAVKLAALNIEDAQRKLKVAQIKRDNQMSSDYEVTQATNLVTQNQAALDKAKKDLDSAFLALNQLIGYKPERRYELKDKPVYSEFKSNVETTVSQVLTSSTAVWLSEQKVDLAELSLKLYNFSSPGNTPYEAEQLNVEKAQLATEGTKRQLEEAVRNAYNTIKGLESQYSQIQAGLVSARSAADMAKKQFDVGLATELQVYEANLKVTTAEQQAEDIVASIDTLKMAYEKPWVLQGAASGAGAQ
;
A
#
# COMPACT_ATOMS: atom_id res chain seq x y z
N MET A 1 30.49 53.13 6.42
CA MET A 1 29.09 53.60 6.38
C MET A 1 28.35 52.86 5.27
N LYS A 2 27.26 52.15 5.63
CA LYS A 2 26.08 51.73 4.84
C LYS A 2 26.29 50.81 3.60
N ARG A 3 25.52 49.77 3.26
CA ARG A 3 24.44 48.90 3.80
C ARG A 3 24.30 47.77 2.73
N PHE A 4 24.09 46.48 3.05
CA PHE A 4 22.82 45.70 3.01
C PHE A 4 23.31 44.22 2.85
N GLY A 5 22.91 43.17 3.58
CA GLY A 5 21.56 42.72 3.90
C GLY A 5 21.25 41.46 3.09
N VAL A 6 21.71 40.27 3.52
CA VAL A 6 21.26 38.96 2.99
C VAL A 6 20.89 38.05 4.16
N ALA A 7 19.68 37.51 4.04
CA ALA A 7 18.97 36.74 5.03
C ALA A 7 19.60 35.37 5.30
N LEU A 8 19.76 35.06 6.59
CA LEU A 8 19.86 33.69 7.11
C LEU A 8 18.48 33.02 6.98
N LEU A 9 18.41 31.87 6.32
CA LEU A 9 17.24 30.99 6.37
C LEU A 9 17.65 29.56 6.74
N SER A 10 17.14 29.15 7.91
CA SER A 10 16.79 27.79 8.34
C SER A 10 17.87 26.69 8.34
N THR A 11 18.48 26.53 9.50
CA THR A 11 18.91 25.23 10.05
C THR A 11 17.67 24.39 10.38
N LEU A 12 17.56 23.18 9.81
CA LEU A 12 16.78 22.10 10.42
C LEU A 12 17.74 20.94 10.74
N VAL A 13 18.04 20.83 12.03
CA VAL A 13 18.79 19.74 12.65
C VAL A 13 17.94 18.47 12.57
N LEU A 14 18.41 17.43 11.89
CA LEU A 14 17.87 16.07 12.02
C LEU A 14 19.01 15.07 12.31
N SER A 15 19.38 15.04 13.58
CA SER A 15 20.15 13.99 14.26
C SER A 15 19.67 14.10 15.72
N SER A 16 19.16 13.08 16.40
CA SER A 16 19.52 11.67 16.46
C SER A 16 18.48 10.88 17.25
N ALA A 17 18.20 9.63 16.88
CA ALA A 17 17.89 8.55 17.83
C ALA A 17 18.01 7.18 17.13
N PHE A 18 19.23 6.64 17.08
CA PHE A 18 19.43 5.20 17.16
C PHE A 18 19.40 4.83 18.64
N ALA A 19 18.51 3.92 19.03
CA ALA A 19 18.65 3.12 20.25
C ALA A 19 17.96 1.76 20.03
N ASN A 20 18.79 0.71 20.02
CA ASN A 20 18.53 -0.70 20.35
C ASN A 20 17.19 -1.34 19.93
N LEU A 21 17.27 -2.26 18.96
CA LEU A 21 16.33 -3.37 18.84
C LEU A 21 16.51 -4.33 20.04
N ALA A 22 15.53 -4.31 20.93
CA ALA A 22 15.08 -5.48 21.67
C ALA A 22 13.63 -5.23 22.11
N GLY A 23 12.66 -5.87 21.44
CA GLY A 23 11.26 -5.83 21.87
C GLY A 23 10.25 -6.06 20.73
N ALA A 24 9.76 -7.29 20.64
CA ALA A 24 8.47 -7.75 20.09
C ALA A 24 7.80 -6.95 18.94
N GLN A 25 7.68 -7.60 17.77
CA GLN A 25 6.74 -7.22 16.71
C GLN A 25 5.33 -6.95 17.29
N SER A 26 4.89 -5.68 17.23
CA SER A 26 3.52 -5.30 17.52
C SER A 26 2.79 -4.95 16.23
N GLY A 27 2.20 -5.95 15.58
CA GLY A 27 1.12 -5.70 14.63
C GLY A 27 -0.11 -5.16 15.37
N ASP A 28 -0.83 -4.22 14.75
CA ASP A 28 -2.05 -3.64 15.31
C ASP A 28 -3.09 -4.73 15.61
N ILE A 29 -3.70 -4.65 16.80
CA ILE A 29 -4.76 -5.57 17.22
C ILE A 29 -6.09 -5.09 16.63
N LYS A 30 -6.74 -5.92 15.83
CA LYS A 30 -8.06 -5.62 15.26
C LYS A 30 -9.17 -6.03 16.23
N VAL A 31 -10.22 -5.23 16.34
CA VAL A 31 -11.40 -5.56 17.16
C VAL A 31 -12.63 -5.56 16.28
N ILE A 32 -13.40 -6.64 16.34
CA ILE A 32 -14.65 -6.84 15.61
C ILE A 32 -15.76 -7.04 16.64
N ILE A 33 -16.80 -6.22 16.62
CA ILE A 33 -17.95 -6.32 17.53
C ILE A 33 -19.20 -6.53 16.68
N ASN A 34 -19.92 -7.63 16.90
CA ASN A 34 -21.12 -8.04 16.14
C ASN A 34 -20.90 -8.01 14.62
N GLY A 35 -19.70 -8.39 14.16
CA GLY A 35 -19.32 -8.41 12.74
C GLY A 35 -18.77 -7.08 12.18
N VAL A 36 -18.76 -6.00 12.97
CA VAL A 36 -18.25 -4.68 12.55
C VAL A 36 -16.84 -4.45 13.09
N THR A 37 -15.88 -4.16 12.19
CA THR A 37 -14.51 -3.76 12.58
C THR A 37 -14.53 -2.39 13.24
N GLN A 38 -13.99 -2.31 14.45
CA GLN A 38 -13.93 -1.11 15.25
C GLN A 38 -12.64 -0.36 15.01
N GLN A 39 -12.75 0.96 14.90
CA GLN A 39 -11.61 1.87 14.79
C GLN A 39 -11.53 2.71 16.06
N TYR A 40 -10.40 2.65 16.75
CA TYR A 40 -10.19 3.38 18.00
C TYR A 40 -9.04 4.37 17.86
N THR A 41 -9.21 5.56 18.42
CA THR A 41 -8.13 6.56 18.51
C THR A 41 -6.93 6.05 19.32
N GLN A 42 -7.19 5.15 20.27
CA GLN A 42 -6.16 4.34 20.95
C GLN A 42 -6.39 2.86 20.60
N SER A 43 -5.48 2.26 19.84
CA SER A 43 -5.52 0.83 19.53
C SER A 43 -5.40 -0.03 20.81
N PRO A 44 -5.99 -1.23 20.82
CA PRO A 44 -5.74 -2.20 21.89
C PRO A 44 -4.26 -2.55 21.99
N ILE A 45 -3.80 -2.86 23.19
CA ILE A 45 -2.40 -3.18 23.48
C ILE A 45 -2.30 -4.51 24.21
N VAL A 46 -1.15 -5.18 24.10
CA VAL A 46 -0.81 -6.29 25.01
C VAL A 46 0.05 -5.74 26.14
N SER A 47 -0.41 -5.90 27.38
CA SER A 47 0.33 -5.51 28.59
C SER A 47 0.34 -6.68 29.57
N GLN A 48 1.52 -7.09 30.03
CA GLN A 48 1.69 -8.24 30.96
C GLN A 48 0.95 -9.51 30.50
N ASN A 49 1.13 -9.88 29.22
CA ASN A 49 0.48 -11.03 28.58
C ASN A 49 -1.07 -10.97 28.55
N THR A 50 -1.64 -9.79 28.74
CA THR A 50 -3.09 -9.54 28.71
C THR A 50 -3.40 -8.49 27.66
N THR A 51 -4.35 -8.78 26.77
CA THR A 51 -4.85 -7.78 25.81
C THR A 51 -5.76 -6.79 26.52
N LEU A 52 -5.42 -5.51 26.45
CA LEU A 52 -6.19 -4.40 26.98
C LEU A 52 -6.90 -3.67 25.82
N VAL A 53 -8.20 -3.44 25.96
CA VAL A 53 -9.04 -2.77 24.96
C VAL A 53 -9.63 -1.47 25.50
N PRO A 54 -9.91 -0.46 24.64
CA PRO A 54 -10.60 0.76 25.05
C PRO A 54 -11.99 0.45 25.62
N LEU A 55 -12.18 0.73 26.91
CA LEU A 55 -13.43 0.39 27.61
C LEU A 55 -14.62 1.06 26.94
N ARG A 56 -14.57 2.40 26.77
CA ARG A 56 -15.71 3.16 26.26
C ARG A 56 -16.15 2.67 24.88
N GLY A 57 -15.22 2.57 23.94
CA GLY A 57 -15.52 2.16 22.57
C GLY A 57 -16.10 0.75 22.48
N VAL A 58 -15.62 -0.19 23.31
CA VAL A 58 -16.15 -1.56 23.35
C VAL A 58 -17.52 -1.61 24.04
N PHE A 59 -17.68 -0.93 25.17
CA PHE A 59 -18.92 -0.96 25.96
C PHE A 59 -20.08 -0.23 25.27
N GLU A 60 -19.82 0.94 24.67
CA GLU A 60 -20.82 1.68 23.89
C GLU A 60 -21.24 0.90 22.63
N SER A 61 -20.30 0.25 21.94
CA SER A 61 -20.60 -0.63 20.80
C SER A 61 -21.43 -1.87 21.17
N LEU A 62 -21.39 -2.25 22.45
CA LEU A 62 -22.21 -3.32 23.02
C LEU A 62 -23.51 -2.77 23.65
N GLY A 63 -23.80 -1.48 23.53
CA GLY A 63 -25.03 -0.84 24.01
C GLY A 63 -25.03 -0.42 25.47
N ALA A 64 -23.87 -0.25 26.10
CA ALA A 64 -23.74 0.28 27.46
C ALA A 64 -23.46 1.78 27.45
N GLN A 65 -24.00 2.52 28.43
CA GLN A 65 -23.64 3.92 28.68
C GLN A 65 -22.41 3.98 29.59
N VAL A 66 -21.46 4.86 29.30
CA VAL A 66 -20.19 4.95 30.03
C VAL A 66 -19.95 6.37 30.55
N GLU A 67 -19.94 6.51 31.87
CA GLU A 67 -19.69 7.75 32.58
C GLU A 67 -18.30 7.76 33.23
N TRP A 68 -17.65 8.93 33.22
CA TRP A 68 -16.33 9.14 33.80
C TRP A 68 -16.39 10.21 34.88
N ASP A 69 -15.96 9.87 36.09
CA ASP A 69 -15.72 10.80 37.19
C ASP A 69 -14.21 11.10 37.28
N SER A 70 -13.83 12.29 36.82
CA SER A 70 -12.44 12.73 36.80
C SER A 70 -11.86 13.01 38.19
N LYS A 71 -12.70 13.40 39.17
CA LYS A 71 -12.27 13.70 40.54
C LYS A 71 -12.00 12.40 41.31
N ALA A 72 -12.90 11.42 41.16
CA ALA A 72 -12.77 10.12 41.81
C ALA A 72 -11.89 9.12 41.04
N LYS A 73 -11.47 9.45 39.80
CA LYS A 73 -10.80 8.55 38.86
C LYS A 73 -11.56 7.23 38.68
N LYS A 74 -12.88 7.33 38.49
CA LYS A 74 -13.82 6.21 38.48
C LYS A 74 -14.60 6.19 37.17
N VAL A 75 -14.68 5.02 36.52
CA VAL A 75 -15.61 4.79 35.40
C VAL A 75 -16.81 4.02 35.92
N THR A 76 -18.01 4.46 35.53
CA THR A 76 -19.26 3.73 35.71
C THR A 76 -19.79 3.36 34.33
N ALA A 77 -20.10 2.09 34.09
CA ALA A 77 -20.77 1.65 32.87
C ALA A 77 -22.09 0.95 33.22
N SER A 78 -23.19 1.34 32.56
CA SER A 78 -24.52 0.79 32.79
C SER A 78 -25.13 0.23 31.51
N LYS A 79 -25.76 -0.94 31.61
CA LYS A 79 -26.52 -1.56 30.51
C LYS A 79 -27.67 -2.35 31.09
N ASN A 80 -28.91 -2.01 30.73
CA ASN A 80 -30.11 -2.55 31.36
C ASN A 80 -30.01 -2.38 32.90
N ASP A 81 -30.22 -3.44 33.68
CA ASP A 81 -30.11 -3.42 35.16
C ASP A 81 -28.69 -3.68 35.70
N ASP A 82 -27.71 -3.91 34.82
CA ASP A 82 -26.32 -4.14 35.21
C ASP A 82 -25.54 -2.82 35.32
N THR A 83 -24.93 -2.59 36.49
CA THR A 83 -24.00 -1.48 36.74
C THR A 83 -22.61 -1.99 37.06
N LEU A 84 -21.63 -1.49 36.32
CA LEU A 84 -20.22 -1.79 36.49
C LEU A 84 -19.48 -0.55 36.99
N THR A 85 -18.66 -0.67 38.02
CA THR A 85 -17.78 0.41 38.49
C THR A 85 -16.33 -0.05 38.60
N LEU A 86 -15.41 0.80 38.16
CA LEU A 86 -13.97 0.53 38.22
C LEU A 86 -13.19 1.82 38.54
N ASN A 87 -12.13 1.66 39.33
CA ASN A 87 -11.19 2.74 39.64
C ASN A 87 -9.90 2.55 38.83
N ILE A 88 -9.33 3.65 38.35
CA ILE A 88 -8.08 3.61 37.57
C ILE A 88 -6.91 3.15 38.45
N GLY A 89 -6.08 2.25 37.91
CA GLY A 89 -4.93 1.67 38.61
C GLY A 89 -5.29 0.49 39.53
N SER A 90 -6.57 0.16 39.67
CA SER A 90 -7.05 -0.96 40.49
C SER A 90 -7.16 -2.25 39.66
N LYS A 91 -6.85 -3.40 40.28
CA LYS A 91 -7.23 -4.74 39.78
C LYS A 91 -8.61 -5.19 40.29
N LEU A 92 -9.31 -4.33 41.01
CA LEU A 92 -10.63 -4.61 41.58
C LEU A 92 -11.67 -3.71 40.90
N ALA A 93 -12.68 -4.34 40.30
CA ALA A 93 -13.88 -3.72 39.78
C ALA A 93 -15.11 -4.24 40.57
N TYR A 94 -16.28 -3.65 40.34
CA TYR A 94 -17.53 -4.11 40.94
C TYR A 94 -18.61 -4.24 39.87
N LYS A 95 -19.32 -5.37 39.86
CA LYS A 95 -20.53 -5.59 39.07
C LYS A 95 -21.72 -5.70 40.03
N ASN A 96 -22.69 -4.80 39.93
CA ASN A 96 -23.85 -4.73 40.83
C ASN A 96 -23.42 -4.74 42.31
N SER A 97 -22.43 -3.93 42.64
CA SER A 97 -21.81 -3.83 43.98
C SER A 97 -21.06 -5.08 44.48
N LYS A 98 -20.94 -6.15 43.68
CA LYS A 98 -20.12 -7.33 43.99
C LYS A 98 -18.71 -7.19 43.41
N PRO A 99 -17.65 -7.46 44.17
CA PRO A 99 -16.28 -7.34 43.70
C PRO A 99 -15.96 -8.36 42.59
N VAL A 100 -15.23 -7.91 41.56
CA VAL A 100 -14.71 -8.69 40.44
C VAL A 100 -13.23 -8.38 40.28
N GLN A 101 -12.39 -9.42 40.33
CA GLN A 101 -10.95 -9.29 40.19
C GLN A 101 -10.54 -9.29 38.70
N LEU A 102 -9.65 -8.36 38.33
CA LEU A 102 -9.13 -8.17 36.97
C LEU A 102 -7.75 -8.83 36.84
N ASP A 103 -7.50 -9.42 35.66
CA ASP A 103 -6.20 -10.02 35.32
C ASP A 103 -5.06 -8.98 35.29
N ALA A 104 -5.37 -7.75 34.87
CA ALA A 104 -4.45 -6.61 34.86
C ALA A 104 -5.15 -5.35 35.42
N ALA A 105 -4.36 -4.44 35.99
CA ALA A 105 -4.89 -3.18 36.50
C ALA A 105 -5.42 -2.33 35.34
N THR A 106 -6.48 -1.58 35.58
CA THR A 106 -7.00 -0.63 34.59
C THR A 106 -6.00 0.52 34.38
N GLN A 107 -5.79 0.93 33.14
CA GLN A 107 -4.78 1.92 32.77
C GLN A 107 -5.39 3.02 31.91
N ILE A 108 -4.84 4.23 31.99
CA ILE A 108 -5.16 5.30 31.04
C ILE A 108 -3.99 5.44 30.08
N GLN A 109 -4.25 5.34 28.78
CA GLN A 109 -3.30 5.68 27.73
C GLN A 109 -3.96 6.57 26.68
N LYS A 110 -3.25 7.64 26.26
CA LYS A 110 -3.75 8.66 25.32
C LYS A 110 -5.18 9.14 25.64
N GLY A 111 -5.48 9.32 26.93
CA GLY A 111 -6.78 9.80 27.40
C GLY A 111 -7.92 8.77 27.38
N GLN A 112 -7.65 7.50 27.05
CA GLN A 112 -8.65 6.42 27.07
C GLN A 112 -8.36 5.40 28.17
N VAL A 113 -9.43 4.96 28.85
CA VAL A 113 -9.36 3.89 29.85
C VAL A 113 -9.29 2.55 29.13
N LEU A 114 -8.26 1.76 29.44
CA LEU A 114 -8.03 0.43 28.91
C LEU A 114 -8.31 -0.63 29.99
N VAL A 115 -9.04 -1.68 29.60
CA VAL A 115 -9.39 -2.81 30.49
C VAL A 115 -9.07 -4.16 29.87
N PRO A 116 -8.81 -5.20 30.68
CA PRO A 116 -8.60 -6.56 30.18
C PRO A 116 -9.76 -7.04 29.31
N LEU A 117 -9.44 -7.60 28.14
CA LEU A 117 -10.44 -8.11 27.21
C LEU A 117 -11.36 -9.17 27.85
N ARG A 118 -10.82 -10.03 28.72
CA ARG A 118 -11.59 -11.07 29.42
C ARG A 118 -12.68 -10.47 30.31
N PHE A 119 -12.40 -9.32 30.92
CA PHE A 119 -13.36 -8.62 31.76
C PHE A 119 -14.57 -8.10 30.96
N VAL A 120 -14.39 -7.74 29.69
CA VAL A 120 -15.50 -7.38 28.79
C VAL A 120 -16.47 -8.56 28.61
N SER A 121 -15.92 -9.77 28.40
CA SER A 121 -16.72 -10.99 28.24
C SER A 121 -17.52 -11.32 29.49
N GLN A 122 -16.87 -11.23 30.66
CA GLN A 122 -17.50 -11.55 31.95
C GLN A 122 -18.53 -10.50 32.40
N SER A 123 -18.30 -9.23 32.09
CA SER A 123 -19.13 -8.13 32.61
C SER A 123 -20.45 -7.98 31.85
N LEU A 124 -20.45 -8.18 30.53
CA LEU A 124 -21.60 -7.91 29.66
C LEU A 124 -22.22 -9.15 29.01
N GLY A 125 -21.77 -10.36 29.37
CA GLY A 125 -22.30 -11.62 28.83
C GLY A 125 -22.00 -11.84 27.35
N ALA A 126 -21.01 -11.14 26.80
CA ALA A 126 -20.61 -11.26 25.39
C ALA A 126 -19.65 -12.43 25.20
N LYS A 127 -19.82 -13.18 24.10
CA LYS A 127 -18.86 -14.20 23.67
C LYS A 127 -17.67 -13.50 23.02
N VAL A 128 -16.48 -13.74 23.55
CA VAL A 128 -15.23 -13.17 23.03
C VAL A 128 -14.35 -14.29 22.48
N ASN A 129 -13.85 -14.11 21.26
CA ASN A 129 -12.88 -14.99 20.63
C ASN A 129 -11.60 -14.20 20.30
N TRP A 130 -10.44 -14.79 20.59
CA TRP A 130 -9.14 -14.24 20.23
C TRP A 130 -8.50 -15.13 19.17
N ASP A 131 -8.18 -14.54 18.02
CA ASP A 131 -7.37 -15.18 16.98
C ASP A 131 -5.94 -14.65 17.06
N GLN A 132 -5.02 -15.52 17.47
CA GLN A 132 -3.61 -15.20 17.62
C GLN A 132 -2.90 -14.99 16.28
N THR A 133 -3.32 -15.70 15.22
CA THR A 133 -2.72 -15.65 13.89
C THR A 133 -3.05 -14.33 13.20
N THR A 134 -4.30 -13.87 13.33
CA THR A 134 -4.77 -12.60 12.73
C THR A 134 -4.74 -11.42 13.70
N ARG A 135 -4.31 -11.63 14.96
CA ARG A 135 -4.33 -10.64 16.07
C ARG A 135 -5.69 -9.93 16.16
N THR A 136 -6.77 -10.70 16.04
CA THR A 136 -8.14 -10.18 15.98
C THR A 136 -8.96 -10.62 17.19
N VAL A 137 -9.57 -9.65 17.86
CA VAL A 137 -10.61 -9.85 18.87
C VAL A 137 -11.97 -9.86 18.17
N THR A 138 -12.78 -10.90 18.35
CA THR A 138 -14.19 -10.91 17.93
C THR A 138 -15.10 -10.97 19.14
N ILE A 139 -16.08 -10.06 19.23
CA ILE A 139 -17.06 -9.98 20.31
C ILE A 139 -18.46 -10.10 19.73
N SER A 140 -19.31 -10.98 20.26
CA SER A 140 -20.70 -11.16 19.82
C SER A 140 -21.65 -11.31 21.00
N ASN A 141 -22.84 -10.70 20.93
CA ASN A 141 -23.91 -10.93 21.92
C ASN A 141 -24.44 -12.37 21.84
N GLN A 142 -24.59 -13.06 22.97
CA GLN A 142 -25.32 -14.33 23.04
C GLN A 142 -26.82 -14.05 22.95
N GLY A 143 -27.49 -14.62 21.95
CA GLY A 143 -28.95 -14.69 21.93
C GLY A 143 -29.42 -15.77 22.91
N SER A 144 -30.17 -15.38 23.93
CA SER A 144 -30.93 -16.29 24.78
C SER A 144 -32.30 -16.52 24.16
N GLY A 145 -32.66 -17.78 23.93
CA GLY A 145 -34.00 -18.17 23.51
C GLY A 145 -34.09 -19.59 22.98
N SER A 146 -34.08 -20.57 23.88
CA SER A 146 -34.67 -21.89 23.61
C SER A 146 -36.19 -21.76 23.66
N ALA A 147 -36.88 -22.20 22.61
CA ALA A 147 -38.18 -22.84 22.70
C ALA A 147 -38.38 -23.68 21.42
N THR A 148 -38.49 -24.98 21.62
CA THR A 148 -39.10 -25.91 20.67
C THR A 148 -40.52 -25.47 20.41
N ASP A 149 -40.84 -25.14 19.15
CA ASP A 149 -42.16 -25.34 18.57
C ASP A 149 -42.01 -25.43 17.05
N THR A 150 -42.52 -26.53 16.50
CA THR A 150 -42.62 -26.79 15.07
C THR A 150 -43.61 -25.84 14.44
N TYR A 151 -43.13 -24.91 13.61
CA TYR A 151 -43.97 -24.17 12.66
C TYR A 151 -43.46 -24.41 11.24
N SER A 152 -44.33 -25.04 10.43
CA SER A 152 -44.17 -25.25 8.99
C SER A 152 -44.21 -23.91 8.27
N LEU A 153 -43.06 -23.46 7.76
CA LEU A 153 -42.99 -22.32 6.85
C LEU A 153 -43.46 -22.75 5.46
N SER A 154 -44.62 -22.26 5.03
CA SER A 154 -44.95 -22.19 3.62
C SER A 154 -43.99 -21.20 2.96
N SER A 155 -42.96 -21.72 2.31
CA SER A 155 -41.98 -20.92 1.57
C SER A 155 -42.63 -20.38 0.30
N LYS A 156 -43.05 -19.11 0.32
CA LYS A 156 -43.12 -18.36 -0.94
C LYS A 156 -41.67 -18.23 -1.42
N PRO A 157 -41.31 -18.76 -2.61
CA PRO A 157 -39.97 -18.62 -3.14
C PRO A 157 -39.60 -17.13 -3.16
N LEU A 158 -38.38 -16.79 -2.71
CA LEU A 158 -37.83 -15.50 -3.11
C LEU A 158 -37.90 -15.48 -4.64
N ALA A 159 -38.48 -14.41 -5.18
CA ALA A 159 -38.56 -14.21 -6.62
C ALA A 159 -37.19 -14.53 -7.24
N ALA A 160 -37.21 -15.37 -8.28
CA ALA A 160 -36.05 -15.80 -9.06
C ALA A 160 -35.07 -14.64 -9.25
N PRO A 161 -33.75 -14.93 -9.29
CA PRO A 161 -32.69 -13.94 -9.20
C PRO A 161 -33.03 -12.75 -10.10
N VAL A 162 -33.03 -11.55 -9.51
CA VAL A 162 -32.85 -10.33 -10.28
C VAL A 162 -31.62 -10.61 -11.14
N THR A 163 -31.87 -10.69 -12.45
CA THR A 163 -30.95 -10.75 -13.58
C THR A 163 -29.49 -10.77 -13.16
N LYS A 164 -28.73 -11.80 -13.60
CA LYS A 164 -27.25 -11.73 -13.73
C LYS A 164 -26.90 -10.27 -13.96
N VAL A 165 -26.26 -9.61 -12.99
CA VAL A 165 -25.75 -8.27 -13.22
C VAL A 165 -24.61 -8.46 -14.21
N THR A 166 -24.97 -8.44 -15.49
CA THR A 166 -24.03 -8.27 -16.58
C THR A 166 -23.53 -6.85 -16.44
N TYR A 167 -22.30 -6.72 -15.99
CA TYR A 167 -21.55 -5.49 -16.20
C TYR A 167 -21.49 -5.29 -17.70
N ASP A 168 -21.96 -4.14 -18.17
CA ASP A 168 -21.98 -3.78 -19.58
C ASP A 168 -20.54 -3.60 -20.07
N THR A 169 -19.86 -4.71 -20.34
CA THR A 169 -18.52 -4.76 -20.92
C THR A 169 -18.66 -4.78 -22.43
N TYR A 170 -19.26 -3.74 -23.00
CA TYR A 170 -19.20 -3.54 -24.45
C TYR A 170 -18.14 -2.48 -24.75
N TYR A 171 -16.87 -2.88 -24.60
CA TYR A 171 -15.76 -2.11 -25.12
C TYR A 171 -15.57 -2.48 -26.59
N LYS A 172 -15.72 -1.50 -27.49
CA LYS A 172 -15.52 -1.71 -28.93
C LYS A 172 -14.05 -1.95 -29.30
N ASP A 173 -13.14 -1.47 -28.45
CA ASP A 173 -11.69 -1.51 -28.64
C ASP A 173 -11.02 -2.23 -27.46
N SER A 174 -9.94 -2.99 -27.74
CA SER A 174 -9.10 -3.67 -26.74
C SER A 174 -7.68 -3.10 -26.73
N LEU A 175 -7.03 -3.07 -25.57
CA LEU A 175 -5.65 -2.63 -25.39
C LEU A 175 -4.77 -3.74 -24.81
N THR A 176 -3.69 -4.07 -25.52
CA THR A 176 -2.61 -4.93 -25.02
C THR A 176 -1.57 -4.10 -24.28
N TYR A 177 -0.79 -4.73 -23.41
CA TYR A 177 0.33 -4.10 -22.74
C TYR A 177 1.37 -3.56 -23.74
N ASP A 178 1.74 -4.37 -24.75
CA ASP A 178 2.73 -3.99 -25.76
C ASP A 178 2.27 -2.78 -26.60
N ASP A 179 0.98 -2.73 -26.94
CA ASP A 179 0.43 -1.59 -27.67
C ASP A 179 0.40 -0.33 -26.81
N ALA A 180 0.08 -0.46 -25.51
CA ALA A 180 0.13 0.65 -24.57
C ALA A 180 1.56 1.22 -24.44
N VAL A 181 2.59 0.36 -24.38
CA VAL A 181 4.00 0.79 -24.33
C VAL A 181 4.39 1.53 -25.62
N LYS A 182 4.04 0.99 -26.80
CA LYS A 182 4.33 1.65 -28.09
C LYS A 182 3.70 3.03 -28.18
N LEU A 183 2.44 3.14 -27.75
CA LEU A 183 1.71 4.41 -27.74
C LEU A 183 2.36 5.42 -26.78
N ALA A 184 2.70 4.99 -25.55
CA ALA A 184 3.36 5.85 -24.58
C ALA A 184 4.72 6.37 -25.06
N ILE A 185 5.53 5.51 -25.68
CA ILE A 185 6.83 5.90 -26.24
C ILE A 185 6.67 6.87 -27.42
N ALA A 186 5.70 6.62 -28.30
CA ALA A 186 5.49 7.44 -29.50
C ALA A 186 5.06 8.87 -29.19
N ASP A 187 4.20 9.06 -28.18
CA ASP A 187 3.66 10.38 -27.82
C ASP A 187 4.51 11.12 -26.76
N SER A 188 5.47 10.45 -26.12
CA SER A 188 6.22 10.99 -24.99
C SER A 188 7.00 12.28 -25.33
N THR A 189 6.57 13.39 -24.71
CA THR A 189 7.31 14.66 -24.71
C THR A 189 8.60 14.58 -23.90
N THR A 190 8.65 13.72 -22.87
CA THR A 190 9.85 13.45 -22.07
C THR A 190 10.96 12.85 -22.92
N ILE A 191 10.64 11.86 -23.78
CA ILE A 191 11.62 11.27 -24.70
C ILE A 191 12.18 12.34 -25.65
N LYS A 192 11.30 13.14 -26.28
CA LYS A 192 11.71 14.22 -27.20
C LYS A 192 12.63 15.24 -26.51
N THR A 193 12.36 15.54 -25.24
CA THR A 193 13.18 16.45 -24.41
C THR A 193 14.57 15.84 -24.16
N VAL A 194 14.64 14.55 -23.81
CA VAL A 194 15.90 13.84 -23.60
C VAL A 194 16.72 13.75 -24.89
N GLU A 195 16.09 13.46 -26.03
CA GLU A 195 16.75 13.44 -27.34
C GLU A 195 17.33 14.82 -27.71
N THR A 196 16.58 15.89 -27.46
CA THR A 196 17.06 17.27 -27.66
C THR A 196 18.26 17.58 -26.76
N ASN A 197 18.24 17.13 -25.49
CA ASN A 197 19.36 17.32 -24.57
C ASN A 197 20.61 16.51 -24.98
N ILE A 198 20.44 15.33 -25.58
CA ILE A 198 21.55 14.56 -26.18
C ILE A 198 22.20 15.38 -27.30
N ASP A 199 21.41 16.02 -28.16
CA ASP A 199 21.90 16.86 -29.23
C ASP A 199 22.61 18.12 -28.70
N GLN A 200 22.07 18.74 -27.66
CA GLN A 200 22.69 19.89 -27.01
C GLN A 200 24.05 19.52 -26.39
N THR A 201 24.10 18.47 -25.57
CA THR A 201 25.34 18.02 -24.91
C THR A 201 26.40 17.57 -25.91
N ARG A 202 26.01 16.92 -27.01
CA ARG A 202 26.89 16.60 -28.14
C ARG A 202 27.55 17.84 -28.74
N ARG A 203 26.77 18.88 -29.01
CA ARG A 203 27.30 20.14 -29.59
C ARG A 203 28.26 20.83 -28.63
N ILE A 204 27.92 20.90 -27.34
CA ILE A 204 28.80 21.47 -26.31
C ILE A 204 30.12 20.70 -26.22
N MET A 205 30.06 19.37 -26.22
CA MET A 205 31.25 18.52 -26.23
C MET A 205 32.11 18.75 -27.49
N GLN A 206 31.50 18.83 -28.67
CA GLN A 206 32.21 19.11 -29.93
C GLN A 206 32.89 20.48 -29.92
N GLU A 207 32.21 21.53 -29.46
CA GLU A 207 32.79 22.86 -29.33
C GLU A 207 33.92 22.89 -28.30
N THR A 208 33.77 22.19 -27.17
CA THR A 208 34.82 22.08 -26.15
C THR A 208 36.03 21.30 -26.66
N GLY A 209 35.80 20.30 -27.52
CA GLY A 209 36.87 19.51 -28.16
C GLY A 209 37.81 20.35 -29.02
N LYS A 210 37.32 21.43 -29.65
CA LYS A 210 38.17 22.35 -30.41
C LYS A 210 39.26 23.02 -29.57
N ASN A 211 39.03 23.16 -28.25
CA ASN A 211 40.03 23.70 -27.33
C ASN A 211 41.17 22.72 -27.06
N ILE A 212 40.98 21.42 -27.34
CA ILE A 212 42.07 20.43 -27.33
C ILE A 212 42.85 20.50 -28.64
N ASP A 213 42.17 20.69 -29.78
CA ASP A 213 42.80 20.73 -31.10
C ASP A 213 43.81 21.87 -31.23
N TYR A 214 43.61 22.98 -30.51
CA TYR A 214 44.52 24.11 -30.51
C TYR A 214 44.68 24.75 -29.12
N VAL A 215 45.87 24.59 -28.54
CA VAL A 215 46.32 25.33 -27.36
C VAL A 215 47.53 26.19 -27.77
N PRO A 216 47.48 27.54 -27.63
CA PRO A 216 48.60 28.40 -27.98
C PRO A 216 49.87 28.01 -27.19
N LEU A 217 51.01 27.91 -27.88
CA LEU A 217 52.31 27.56 -27.27
C LEU A 217 52.68 28.46 -26.07
N GLU A 218 52.29 29.74 -26.11
CA GLU A 218 52.57 30.72 -25.05
C GLU A 218 51.66 30.58 -23.82
N ALA A 219 50.57 29.81 -23.90
CA ALA A 219 49.58 29.67 -22.84
C ALA A 219 50.01 28.67 -21.73
N GLY A 220 51.06 27.88 -21.97
CA GLY A 220 51.62 26.94 -21.01
C GLY A 220 50.76 25.68 -20.76
N VAL A 221 51.26 24.81 -19.87
CA VAL A 221 50.67 23.51 -19.55
C VAL A 221 49.30 23.65 -18.87
N GLU A 222 49.09 24.71 -18.09
CA GLU A 222 47.83 24.98 -17.38
C GLU A 222 46.64 25.18 -18.34
N ALA A 223 46.88 25.81 -19.51
CA ALA A 223 45.85 25.95 -20.54
C ALA A 223 45.49 24.60 -21.17
N SER A 224 46.49 23.72 -21.36
CA SER A 224 46.29 22.36 -21.88
C SER A 224 45.52 21.48 -20.89
N ASP A 225 45.88 21.52 -19.61
CA ASP A 225 45.20 20.77 -18.55
C ASP A 225 43.74 21.21 -18.41
N LYS A 226 43.47 22.52 -18.49
CA LYS A 226 42.11 23.06 -18.44
C LYS A 226 41.29 22.64 -19.67
N ALA A 227 41.87 22.65 -20.86
CA ALA A 227 41.21 22.19 -22.07
C ALA A 227 40.85 20.70 -21.98
N PHE A 228 41.78 19.86 -21.55
CA PHE A 228 41.56 18.42 -21.37
C PHE A 228 40.49 18.11 -20.32
N LYS A 229 40.58 18.71 -19.13
CA LYS A 229 39.57 18.56 -18.06
C LYS A 229 38.18 19.00 -18.53
N GLY A 230 38.11 20.13 -19.25
CA GLY A 230 36.85 20.65 -19.80
C GLY A 230 36.20 19.69 -20.81
N TYR A 231 37.00 19.11 -21.71
CA TYR A 231 36.49 18.10 -22.64
C TYR A 231 36.06 16.81 -21.92
N ALA A 232 36.87 16.29 -20.99
CA ALA A 232 36.53 15.10 -20.22
C ALA A 232 35.18 15.25 -19.50
N GLN A 233 34.94 16.43 -18.91
CA GLN A 233 33.66 16.75 -18.27
C GLN A 233 32.49 16.82 -19.26
N THR A 234 32.67 17.46 -20.41
CA THR A 234 31.58 17.60 -21.41
C THR A 234 31.28 16.30 -22.14
N ASN A 235 32.29 15.45 -22.37
CA ASN A 235 32.13 14.10 -22.89
C ASN A 235 31.35 13.21 -21.90
N LEU A 236 31.67 13.27 -20.60
CA LEU A 236 30.89 12.59 -19.56
C LEU A 236 29.42 13.02 -19.60
N ASN A 237 29.15 14.32 -19.71
CA ASN A 237 27.77 14.83 -19.78
C ASN A 237 27.01 14.30 -21.00
N TYR A 238 27.66 14.19 -22.16
CA TYR A 238 27.07 13.62 -23.37
C TYR A 238 26.76 12.12 -23.23
N GLU A 239 27.70 11.33 -22.71
CA GLU A 239 27.49 9.89 -22.50
C GLU A 239 26.43 9.62 -21.42
N ALA A 240 26.38 10.43 -20.37
CA ALA A 240 25.31 10.40 -19.37
C ALA A 240 23.94 10.72 -20.00
N ALA A 241 23.86 11.73 -20.87
CA ALA A 241 22.62 12.08 -21.57
C ALA A 241 22.13 10.92 -22.47
N LYS A 242 23.03 10.22 -23.17
CA LYS A 242 22.69 9.03 -23.97
C LYS A 242 22.14 7.88 -23.12
N LYS A 243 22.80 7.56 -22.00
CA LYS A 243 22.34 6.50 -21.09
C LYS A 243 20.99 6.84 -20.45
N ASN A 244 20.74 8.12 -20.18
CA ASN A 244 19.46 8.59 -19.63
C ASN A 244 18.27 8.32 -20.57
N LEU A 245 18.47 8.26 -21.89
CA LEU A 245 17.40 7.89 -22.84
C LEU A 245 16.90 6.46 -22.61
N GLY A 246 17.83 5.52 -22.37
CA GLY A 246 17.49 4.13 -22.04
C GLY A 246 16.67 4.07 -20.76
N MET A 247 17.15 4.71 -19.68
CA MET A 247 16.43 4.77 -18.40
C MET A 247 15.04 5.41 -18.53
N THR A 248 14.91 6.45 -19.35
CA THR A 248 13.64 7.13 -19.58
C THR A 248 12.63 6.20 -20.27
N LYS A 249 13.07 5.44 -21.28
CA LYS A 249 12.22 4.46 -21.96
C LYS A 249 11.79 3.33 -21.03
N GLU A 250 12.71 2.79 -20.24
CA GLU A 250 12.41 1.75 -19.24
C GLU A 250 11.49 2.25 -18.12
N GLY A 251 11.65 3.51 -17.71
CA GLY A 251 10.74 4.15 -16.75
C GLY A 251 9.32 4.32 -17.30
N ILE A 252 9.18 4.70 -18.57
CA ILE A 252 7.88 4.77 -19.24
C ILE A 252 7.25 3.37 -19.35
N GLU A 253 8.03 2.37 -19.76
CA GLU A 253 7.57 0.98 -19.84
C GLU A 253 7.05 0.48 -18.48
N TYR A 254 7.80 0.72 -17.40
CA TYR A 254 7.37 0.41 -16.04
C TYR A 254 6.09 1.15 -15.65
N ASN A 255 6.00 2.45 -15.91
CA ASN A 255 4.81 3.25 -15.59
C ASN A 255 3.57 2.74 -16.34
N VAL A 256 3.73 2.34 -17.61
CA VAL A 256 2.65 1.69 -18.37
C VAL A 256 2.24 0.39 -17.68
N LYS A 257 3.19 -0.48 -17.30
CA LYS A 257 2.88 -1.74 -16.60
C LYS A 257 2.12 -1.49 -15.29
N ASP A 258 2.63 -0.60 -14.46
CA ASP A 258 2.05 -0.26 -13.16
C ASP A 258 0.61 0.29 -13.31
N LEU A 259 0.40 1.23 -14.23
CA LEU A 259 -0.93 1.79 -14.50
C LEU A 259 -1.88 0.76 -15.12
N TYR A 260 -1.40 -0.08 -16.03
CA TYR A 260 -2.17 -1.16 -16.64
C TYR A 260 -2.66 -2.16 -15.58
N ASN A 261 -1.76 -2.63 -14.72
CA ASN A 261 -2.07 -3.56 -13.63
C ASN A 261 -2.98 -2.91 -12.58
N LYS A 262 -2.77 -1.64 -12.23
CA LYS A 262 -3.67 -0.88 -11.35
C LYS A 262 -5.07 -0.73 -11.95
N LEU A 263 -5.18 -0.48 -13.25
CA LEU A 263 -6.47 -0.39 -13.93
C LEU A 263 -7.23 -1.71 -13.84
N LEU A 264 -6.55 -2.85 -14.06
CA LEU A 264 -7.14 -4.18 -13.87
C LEU A 264 -7.66 -4.37 -12.43
N GLN A 265 -6.86 -4.02 -11.42
CA GLN A 265 -7.27 -4.06 -10.01
C GLN A 265 -8.50 -3.17 -9.74
N LYS A 266 -8.58 -1.98 -10.34
CA LYS A 266 -9.76 -1.10 -10.19
C LYS A 266 -11.00 -1.65 -10.86
N GLN A 267 -10.88 -2.32 -12.01
CA GLN A 267 -11.99 -3.04 -12.64
C GLN A 267 -12.51 -4.15 -11.72
N ASN A 268 -11.60 -4.93 -11.12
CA ASN A 268 -11.94 -5.95 -10.14
C ASN A 268 -12.63 -5.37 -8.90
N ALA A 269 -12.16 -4.24 -8.39
CA ALA A 269 -12.76 -3.55 -7.24
C ALA A 269 -14.20 -3.08 -7.50
N VAL A 270 -14.49 -2.56 -8.70
CA VAL A 270 -15.87 -2.17 -9.08
C VAL A 270 -16.78 -3.38 -9.15
N LYS A 271 -16.31 -4.48 -9.75
CA LYS A 271 -17.05 -5.76 -9.79
C LYS A 271 -17.37 -6.25 -8.38
N LEU A 272 -16.40 -6.25 -7.47
CA LEU A 272 -16.60 -6.69 -6.08
C LEU A 272 -17.59 -5.79 -5.33
N ALA A 273 -17.44 -4.47 -5.45
CA ALA A 273 -18.31 -3.51 -4.79
C ALA A 273 -19.78 -3.67 -5.22
N ALA A 274 -20.03 -3.94 -6.50
CA ALA A 274 -21.37 -4.22 -7.00
C ALA A 274 -21.95 -5.52 -6.42
N LEU A 275 -21.15 -6.60 -6.33
CA LEU A 275 -21.60 -7.86 -5.71
C LEU A 275 -21.91 -7.69 -4.21
N ASN A 276 -21.16 -6.85 -3.50
CA ASN A 276 -21.42 -6.53 -2.10
C ASN A 276 -22.71 -5.71 -1.89
N ILE A 277 -23.10 -4.87 -2.86
CA ILE A 277 -24.41 -4.20 -2.82
C ILE A 277 -25.53 -5.22 -2.98
N GLU A 278 -25.40 -6.14 -3.94
CA GLU A 278 -26.40 -7.19 -4.14
C GLU A 278 -26.55 -8.07 -2.88
N ASP A 279 -25.44 -8.41 -2.22
CA ASP A 279 -25.46 -9.09 -0.91
C ASP A 279 -26.27 -8.30 0.14
N ALA A 280 -25.97 -7.01 0.28
CA ALA A 280 -26.63 -6.14 1.25
C ALA A 280 -28.13 -5.97 0.96
N GLN A 281 -28.52 -5.88 -0.32
CA GLN A 281 -29.92 -5.81 -0.73
C GLN A 281 -30.66 -7.10 -0.41
N ARG A 282 -30.03 -8.27 -0.62
CA ARG A 282 -30.61 -9.57 -0.24
C ARG A 282 -30.78 -9.67 1.29
N LYS A 283 -29.81 -9.20 2.07
CA LYS A 283 -29.90 -9.11 3.54
C LYS A 283 -31.04 -8.20 4.00
N LEU A 284 -31.20 -7.04 3.37
CA LEU A 284 -32.29 -6.11 3.65
C LEU A 284 -33.65 -6.76 3.38
N LYS A 285 -33.80 -7.45 2.25
CA LYS A 285 -35.03 -8.17 1.91
C LYS A 285 -35.37 -9.25 2.95
N VAL A 286 -34.37 -10.01 3.41
CA VAL A 286 -34.56 -11.00 4.49
C VAL A 286 -34.99 -10.33 5.79
N ALA A 287 -34.35 -9.22 6.18
CA ALA A 287 -34.72 -8.49 7.39
C ALA A 287 -36.16 -7.94 7.33
N GLN A 288 -36.57 -7.40 6.18
CA GLN A 288 -37.94 -6.93 5.95
C GLN A 288 -38.96 -8.07 6.06
N ILE A 289 -38.70 -9.21 5.41
CA ILE A 289 -39.59 -10.39 5.52
C ILE A 289 -39.71 -10.86 6.97
N LYS A 290 -38.61 -10.91 7.73
CA LYS A 290 -38.67 -11.29 9.14
C LYS A 290 -39.50 -10.30 9.95
N ARG A 291 -39.35 -9.00 9.71
CA ARG A 291 -40.15 -7.96 10.36
C ARG A 291 -41.64 -8.10 10.02
N ASP A 292 -41.98 -8.33 8.74
CA ASP A 292 -43.36 -8.51 8.28
C ASP A 292 -44.06 -9.69 8.97
N ASN A 293 -43.29 -10.73 9.30
CA ASN A 293 -43.74 -11.91 10.03
C ASN A 293 -43.55 -11.78 11.56
N GLN A 294 -43.24 -10.58 12.07
CA GLN A 294 -43.00 -10.31 13.50
C GLN A 294 -41.88 -11.14 14.14
N MET A 295 -40.98 -11.70 13.34
CA MET A 295 -39.82 -12.50 13.75
C MET A 295 -38.57 -11.65 14.01
N SER A 296 -38.62 -10.34 13.71
CA SER A 296 -37.49 -9.42 13.83
C SER A 296 -37.96 -8.00 14.15
N SER A 297 -37.07 -7.21 14.73
CA SER A 297 -37.27 -5.79 15.04
C SER A 297 -36.97 -4.86 13.85
N ASP A 298 -37.51 -3.63 13.91
CA ASP A 298 -37.16 -2.55 12.97
C ASP A 298 -35.67 -2.16 13.01
N TYR A 299 -34.98 -2.47 14.12
CA TYR A 299 -33.55 -2.27 14.23
C TYR A 299 -32.77 -3.11 13.23
N GLU A 300 -33.14 -4.38 13.00
CA GLU A 300 -32.45 -5.21 11.99
C GLU A 300 -32.65 -4.68 10.57
N VAL A 301 -33.86 -4.20 10.25
CA VAL A 301 -34.15 -3.55 8.96
C VAL A 301 -33.30 -2.27 8.80
N THR A 302 -33.18 -1.49 9.87
CA THR A 302 -32.34 -0.28 9.89
C THR A 302 -30.86 -0.62 9.67
N GLN A 303 -30.33 -1.65 10.32
CA GLN A 303 -28.96 -2.12 10.12
C GLN A 303 -28.70 -2.58 8.68
N ALA A 304 -29.61 -3.37 8.13
CA ALA A 304 -29.49 -3.83 6.74
C ALA A 304 -29.61 -2.68 5.73
N THR A 305 -30.45 -1.67 6.01
CA THR A 305 -30.56 -0.46 5.20
C THR A 305 -29.28 0.35 5.23
N ASN A 306 -28.67 0.52 6.41
CA ASN A 306 -27.37 1.19 6.56
C ASN A 306 -26.27 0.47 5.78
N LEU A 307 -26.27 -0.88 5.77
CA LEU A 307 -25.31 -1.67 5.01
C LEU A 307 -25.45 -1.45 3.49
N VAL A 308 -26.67 -1.36 2.96
CA VAL A 308 -26.90 -1.02 1.55
C VAL A 308 -26.35 0.37 1.23
N THR A 309 -26.64 1.37 2.07
CA THR A 309 -26.13 2.74 1.90
C THR A 309 -24.60 2.79 1.92
N GLN A 310 -23.96 2.06 2.85
CA GLN A 310 -22.50 1.97 2.94
C GLN A 310 -21.89 1.31 1.69
N ASN A 311 -22.45 0.19 1.24
CA ASN A 311 -21.95 -0.50 0.04
C ASN A 311 -22.19 0.31 -1.24
N GLN A 312 -23.27 1.10 -1.30
CA GLN A 312 -23.50 2.04 -2.41
C GLN A 312 -22.40 3.11 -2.47
N ALA A 313 -22.07 3.73 -1.33
CA ALA A 313 -20.97 4.69 -1.26
C ALA A 313 -19.62 4.05 -1.64
N ALA A 314 -19.39 2.78 -1.27
CA ALA A 314 -18.19 2.03 -1.64
C ALA A 314 -18.12 1.78 -3.17
N LEU A 315 -19.23 1.44 -3.83
CA LEU A 315 -19.27 1.29 -5.30
C LEU A 315 -19.02 2.62 -6.00
N ASP A 316 -19.64 3.70 -5.53
CA ASP A 316 -19.45 5.02 -6.14
C ASP A 316 -18.00 5.48 -6.02
N LYS A 317 -17.34 5.19 -4.89
CA LYS A 317 -15.90 5.39 -4.73
C LYS A 317 -15.10 4.51 -5.69
N ALA A 318 -15.40 3.21 -5.78
CA ALA A 318 -14.68 2.29 -6.66
C ALA A 318 -14.76 2.71 -8.13
N LYS A 319 -15.92 3.22 -8.57
CA LYS A 319 -16.11 3.76 -9.93
C LYS A 319 -15.25 5.01 -10.18
N LYS A 320 -15.21 5.95 -9.23
CA LYS A 320 -14.34 7.14 -9.33
C LYS A 320 -12.85 6.76 -9.36
N ASP A 321 -12.46 5.78 -8.55
CA ASP A 321 -11.09 5.25 -8.55
C ASP A 321 -10.76 4.59 -9.90
N LEU A 322 -11.70 3.89 -10.52
CA LEU A 322 -11.58 3.30 -11.87
C LEU A 322 -11.44 4.39 -12.95
N ASP A 323 -12.27 5.43 -12.90
CA ASP A 323 -12.17 6.57 -13.83
C ASP A 323 -10.81 7.27 -13.72
N SER A 324 -10.30 7.42 -12.49
CA SER A 324 -8.97 7.98 -12.23
C SER A 324 -7.85 7.11 -12.80
N ALA A 325 -7.99 5.78 -12.71
CA ALA A 325 -7.03 4.84 -13.30
C ALA A 325 -7.03 4.89 -14.84
N PHE A 326 -8.21 5.00 -15.47
CA PHE A 326 -8.32 5.23 -16.92
C PHE A 326 -7.67 6.55 -17.32
N LEU A 327 -7.94 7.64 -16.58
CA LEU A 327 -7.35 8.94 -16.84
C LEU A 327 -5.82 8.87 -16.82
N ALA A 328 -5.24 8.28 -15.78
CA ALA A 328 -3.79 8.16 -15.63
C ALA A 328 -3.15 7.38 -16.78
N LEU A 329 -3.72 6.23 -17.16
CA LEU A 329 -3.19 5.44 -18.28
C LEU A 329 -3.37 6.18 -19.62
N ASN A 330 -4.55 6.79 -19.84
CA ASN A 330 -4.84 7.55 -21.07
C ASN A 330 -3.89 8.72 -21.28
N GLN A 331 -3.57 9.47 -20.21
CA GLN A 331 -2.59 10.55 -20.25
C GLN A 331 -1.20 10.06 -20.64
N LEU A 332 -0.79 8.90 -20.15
CA LEU A 332 0.53 8.34 -20.47
C LEU A 332 0.62 7.82 -21.92
N ILE A 333 -0.46 7.23 -22.45
CA ILE A 333 -0.49 6.62 -23.80
C ILE A 333 -1.00 7.55 -24.90
N GLY A 334 -1.26 8.83 -24.60
CA GLY A 334 -1.75 9.82 -25.59
C GLY A 334 -3.21 9.63 -26.02
N TYR A 335 -4.02 8.93 -25.23
CA TYR A 335 -5.46 8.80 -25.47
C TYR A 335 -6.25 9.95 -24.87
N LYS A 336 -7.46 10.18 -25.42
CA LYS A 336 -8.41 11.14 -24.84
C LYS A 336 -8.79 10.71 -23.40
N PRO A 337 -8.94 11.66 -22.45
CA PRO A 337 -9.27 11.36 -21.06
C PRO A 337 -10.51 10.48 -20.87
N GLU A 338 -11.53 10.66 -21.71
CA GLU A 338 -12.81 9.94 -21.58
C GLU A 338 -12.80 8.56 -22.25
N ARG A 339 -11.72 8.18 -22.96
CA ARG A 339 -11.67 6.91 -23.67
C ARG A 339 -11.71 5.74 -22.69
N ARG A 340 -12.44 4.69 -23.06
CA ARG A 340 -12.56 3.43 -22.32
C ARG A 340 -12.32 2.25 -23.28
N TYR A 341 -11.75 1.17 -22.77
CA TYR A 341 -11.34 -0.01 -23.54
C TYR A 341 -11.22 -1.23 -22.62
N GLU A 342 -11.21 -2.41 -23.23
CA GLU A 342 -10.94 -3.66 -22.53
C GLU A 342 -9.43 -3.93 -22.43
N LEU A 343 -8.98 -4.41 -21.27
CA LEU A 343 -7.63 -4.88 -21.08
C LEU A 343 -7.55 -6.36 -21.48
N LYS A 344 -6.81 -6.66 -22.55
CA LYS A 344 -6.71 -8.02 -23.08
C LYS A 344 -5.75 -8.90 -22.29
N ASP A 345 -4.66 -8.31 -21.83
CA ASP A 345 -3.60 -9.04 -21.16
C ASP A 345 -3.88 -9.10 -19.65
N LYS A 346 -3.71 -10.27 -19.07
CA LYS A 346 -3.78 -10.46 -17.62
C LYS A 346 -2.52 -11.18 -17.17
N PRO A 347 -1.89 -10.72 -16.09
CA PRO A 347 -0.69 -11.36 -15.60
C PRO A 347 -1.03 -12.77 -15.10
N VAL A 348 -0.21 -13.74 -15.46
CA VAL A 348 -0.37 -15.14 -15.05
C VAL A 348 0.64 -15.47 -13.96
N TYR A 349 0.16 -16.10 -12.88
CA TYR A 349 1.03 -16.50 -11.79
C TYR A 349 2.11 -17.47 -12.28
N SER A 350 3.35 -17.17 -11.90
CA SER A 350 4.51 -18.02 -12.09
C SER A 350 5.45 -17.82 -10.91
N GLU A 351 5.86 -18.94 -10.30
CA GLU A 351 6.83 -18.94 -9.20
C GLU A 351 8.09 -18.19 -9.62
N PHE A 352 8.46 -17.20 -8.81
CA PHE A 352 9.58 -16.34 -9.04
C PHE A 352 10.88 -16.99 -8.55
N LYS A 353 11.59 -17.61 -9.48
CA LYS A 353 12.91 -18.21 -9.23
C LYS A 353 13.98 -17.21 -9.66
N SER A 354 14.71 -16.68 -8.68
CA SER A 354 15.84 -15.78 -8.94
C SER A 354 16.97 -16.01 -7.94
N ASN A 355 18.20 -15.81 -8.39
CA ASN A 355 19.38 -15.73 -7.53
C ASN A 355 19.67 -14.26 -7.22
N VAL A 356 19.38 -13.83 -5.99
CA VAL A 356 19.47 -12.42 -5.57
C VAL A 356 20.87 -11.86 -5.77
N GLU A 357 21.92 -12.61 -5.44
CA GLU A 357 23.31 -12.12 -5.57
C GLU A 357 23.72 -11.93 -7.03
N THR A 358 23.24 -12.82 -7.92
CA THR A 358 23.47 -12.69 -9.36
C THR A 358 22.77 -11.44 -9.90
N THR A 359 21.51 -11.22 -9.51
CA THR A 359 20.77 -10.04 -9.94
C THR A 359 21.34 -8.74 -9.38
N VAL A 360 21.76 -8.72 -8.10
CA VAL A 360 22.47 -7.56 -7.52
C VAL A 360 23.70 -7.23 -8.37
N SER A 361 24.52 -8.23 -8.68
CA SER A 361 25.72 -8.03 -9.52
C SER A 361 25.38 -7.47 -10.91
N GLN A 362 24.32 -8.00 -11.54
CA GLN A 362 23.84 -7.50 -12.83
C GLN A 362 23.37 -6.05 -12.75
N VAL A 363 22.52 -5.73 -11.76
CA VAL A 363 21.98 -4.38 -11.54
C VAL A 363 23.10 -3.37 -11.29
N LEU A 364 24.09 -3.71 -10.45
CA LEU A 364 25.22 -2.82 -10.18
C LEU A 364 26.04 -2.56 -11.44
N THR A 365 26.21 -3.57 -12.30
CA THR A 365 26.98 -3.46 -13.56
C THR A 365 26.21 -2.70 -14.65
N SER A 366 24.89 -2.87 -14.72
CA SER A 366 24.06 -2.21 -15.75
C SER A 366 23.59 -0.81 -15.35
N SER A 367 23.70 -0.44 -14.08
CA SER A 367 23.19 0.82 -13.55
C SER A 367 23.95 2.03 -14.10
N THR A 368 23.23 2.90 -14.81
CA THR A 368 23.74 4.22 -15.23
C THR A 368 24.13 5.08 -14.04
N ALA A 369 23.46 4.95 -12.88
CA ALA A 369 23.79 5.74 -11.70
C ALA A 369 25.14 5.32 -11.11
N VAL A 370 25.43 4.02 -11.06
CA VAL A 370 26.73 3.48 -10.61
C VAL A 370 27.82 3.90 -11.58
N TRP A 371 27.60 3.70 -12.88
CA TRP A 371 28.53 4.13 -13.92
C TRP A 371 28.85 5.64 -13.80
N LEU A 372 27.83 6.49 -13.62
CA LEU A 372 28.03 7.93 -13.50
C LEU A 372 28.81 8.30 -12.23
N SER A 373 28.56 7.62 -11.10
CA SER A 373 29.34 7.84 -9.88
C SER A 373 30.80 7.42 -10.05
N GLU A 374 31.06 6.30 -10.73
CA GLU A 374 32.42 5.84 -11.04
C GLU A 374 33.15 6.83 -11.97
N GLN A 375 32.49 7.33 -13.00
CA GLN A 375 33.08 8.36 -13.87
C GLN A 375 33.40 9.67 -13.13
N LYS A 376 32.64 10.01 -12.07
CA LYS A 376 32.97 11.16 -11.21
C LYS A 376 34.20 10.91 -10.35
N VAL A 377 34.46 9.66 -9.95
CA VAL A 377 35.73 9.28 -9.30
C VAL A 377 36.87 9.48 -10.28
N ASP A 378 36.75 8.99 -11.52
CA ASP A 378 37.78 9.14 -12.55
C ASP A 378 38.10 10.62 -12.82
N LEU A 379 37.09 11.50 -12.85
CA LEU A 379 37.29 12.94 -13.00
C LEU A 379 37.96 13.61 -11.78
N ALA A 380 37.63 13.17 -10.57
CA ALA A 380 38.29 13.65 -9.36
C ALA A 380 39.77 13.21 -9.33
N GLU A 381 40.06 11.96 -9.69
CA GLU A 381 41.42 11.45 -9.80
C GLU A 381 42.21 12.15 -10.91
N LEU A 382 41.58 12.42 -12.06
CA LEU A 382 42.19 13.21 -13.12
C LEU A 382 42.51 14.63 -12.64
N SER A 383 41.63 15.24 -11.87
CA SER A 383 41.84 16.58 -11.30
C SER A 383 43.03 16.60 -10.35
N LEU A 384 43.19 15.55 -9.53
CA LEU A 384 44.32 15.35 -8.62
C LEU A 384 45.64 15.08 -9.37
N LYS A 385 45.62 14.23 -10.42
CA LYS A 385 46.79 13.93 -11.27
C LYS A 385 47.32 15.16 -11.98
N LEU A 386 46.43 16.02 -12.44
CA LEU A 386 46.73 17.28 -13.12
C LEU A 386 46.70 18.47 -12.14
N TYR A 387 47.09 18.26 -10.88
CA TYR A 387 47.14 19.33 -9.89
C TYR A 387 48.36 20.22 -10.13
N ASN A 388 48.13 21.54 -10.21
CA ASN A 388 49.20 22.51 -10.39
C ASN A 388 49.55 23.17 -9.04
N PHE A 389 50.74 22.85 -8.51
CA PHE A 389 51.27 23.42 -7.26
C PHE A 389 51.71 24.89 -7.38
N SER A 390 51.85 25.41 -8.60
CA SER A 390 52.38 26.75 -8.88
C SER A 390 51.29 27.82 -9.05
N SER A 391 50.01 27.44 -9.15
CA SER A 391 48.92 28.41 -9.33
C SER A 391 48.38 28.91 -7.98
N PRO A 392 48.53 30.21 -7.65
CA PRO A 392 48.03 30.78 -6.40
C PRO A 392 46.49 30.77 -6.39
N GLY A 393 45.89 30.30 -5.28
CA GLY A 393 44.44 30.24 -5.10
C GLY A 393 43.79 28.90 -5.44
N ASN A 394 44.57 27.88 -5.82
CA ASN A 394 44.07 26.52 -5.97
C ASN A 394 43.58 25.94 -4.63
N THR A 395 42.58 25.06 -4.71
CA THR A 395 42.21 24.18 -3.60
C THR A 395 43.47 23.51 -3.06
N PRO A 396 43.68 23.41 -1.73
CA PRO A 396 44.80 22.66 -1.19
C PRO A 396 44.84 21.22 -1.72
N TYR A 397 46.03 20.68 -1.97
CA TYR A 397 46.19 19.33 -2.53
C TYR A 397 45.49 18.26 -1.68
N GLU A 398 45.59 18.36 -0.35
CA GLU A 398 44.93 17.48 0.59
C GLU A 398 43.39 17.55 0.48
N ALA A 399 42.84 18.71 0.15
CA ALA A 399 41.41 18.86 -0.07
C ALA A 399 40.97 18.23 -1.41
N GLU A 400 41.84 18.21 -2.44
CA GLU A 400 41.57 17.45 -3.68
C GLU A 400 41.65 15.94 -3.45
N GLN A 401 42.53 15.46 -2.57
CA GLN A 401 42.53 14.04 -2.14
C GLN A 401 41.20 13.67 -1.46
N LEU A 402 40.69 14.54 -0.58
CA LEU A 402 39.38 14.36 0.04
C LEU A 402 38.22 14.39 -0.96
N ASN A 403 38.35 15.10 -2.09
CA ASN A 403 37.34 15.08 -3.15
C ASN A 403 37.26 13.71 -3.84
N VAL A 404 38.41 13.05 -4.06
CA VAL A 404 38.45 11.67 -4.57
C VAL A 404 37.78 10.72 -3.57
N GLU A 405 38.13 10.81 -2.29
CA GLU A 405 37.53 9.97 -1.24
C GLU A 405 36.00 10.17 -1.16
N LYS A 406 35.53 11.43 -1.22
CA LYS A 406 34.09 11.73 -1.26
C LYS A 406 33.39 11.13 -2.46
N ALA A 407 34.01 11.17 -3.65
CA ALA A 407 33.44 10.56 -4.85
C ALA A 407 33.37 9.03 -4.74
N GLN A 408 34.39 8.39 -4.15
CA GLN A 408 34.41 6.96 -3.89
C GLN A 408 33.32 6.55 -2.88
N LEU A 409 33.21 7.26 -1.77
CA LEU A 409 32.16 7.02 -0.76
C LEU A 409 30.75 7.23 -1.33
N ALA A 410 30.57 8.22 -2.20
CA ALA A 410 29.30 8.44 -2.90
C ALA A 410 28.95 7.24 -3.81
N THR A 411 29.93 6.71 -4.54
CA THR A 411 29.76 5.50 -5.39
C THR A 411 29.35 4.29 -4.57
N GLU A 412 30.03 4.03 -3.44
CA GLU A 412 29.66 2.93 -2.52
C GLU A 412 28.28 3.14 -1.88
N GLY A 413 27.88 4.39 -1.63
CA GLY A 413 26.52 4.72 -1.23
C GLY A 413 25.49 4.36 -2.30
N THR A 414 25.73 4.72 -3.56
CA THR A 414 24.87 4.39 -4.69
C THR A 414 24.75 2.88 -4.91
N LYS A 415 25.85 2.13 -4.82
CA LYS A 415 25.85 0.66 -4.92
C LYS A 415 24.99 0.02 -3.83
N ARG A 416 25.18 0.42 -2.56
CA ARG A 416 24.38 -0.10 -1.44
C ARG A 416 22.89 0.18 -1.58
N GLN A 417 22.52 1.39 -2.01
CA GLN A 417 21.10 1.73 -2.22
C GLN A 417 20.43 0.85 -3.27
N LEU A 418 21.13 0.53 -4.36
CA LEU A 418 20.60 -0.35 -5.40
C LEU A 418 20.53 -1.80 -4.93
N GLU A 419 21.55 -2.29 -4.21
CA GLU A 419 21.51 -3.61 -3.59
C GLU A 419 20.32 -3.76 -2.65
N GLU A 420 20.10 -2.80 -1.76
CA GLU A 420 18.95 -2.77 -0.86
C GLU A 420 17.63 -2.76 -1.61
N ALA A 421 17.52 -1.99 -2.70
CA ALA A 421 16.32 -1.96 -3.53
C ALA A 421 15.99 -3.33 -4.14
N VAL A 422 16.99 -4.03 -4.69
CA VAL A 422 16.84 -5.39 -5.25
C VAL A 422 16.42 -6.37 -4.16
N ARG A 423 17.10 -6.36 -3.01
CA ARG A 423 16.78 -7.25 -1.87
C ARG A 423 15.37 -7.00 -1.34
N ASN A 424 14.96 -5.74 -1.21
CA ASN A 424 13.62 -5.38 -0.75
C ASN A 424 12.53 -5.80 -1.74
N ALA A 425 12.74 -5.59 -3.03
CA ALA A 425 11.82 -6.06 -4.07
C ALA A 425 11.68 -7.59 -4.04
N TYR A 426 12.79 -8.33 -3.92
CA TYR A 426 12.77 -9.80 -3.79
C TYR A 426 11.97 -10.25 -2.57
N ASN A 427 12.25 -9.69 -1.39
CA ASN A 427 11.57 -10.05 -0.16
C ASN A 427 10.06 -9.75 -0.22
N THR A 428 9.69 -8.65 -0.89
CA THR A 428 8.28 -8.28 -1.10
C THR A 428 7.60 -9.27 -2.05
N ILE A 429 8.26 -9.66 -3.14
CA ILE A 429 7.75 -10.71 -4.04
C ILE A 429 7.53 -12.01 -3.27
N LYS A 430 8.51 -12.46 -2.46
CA LYS A 430 8.38 -13.69 -1.64
C LYS A 430 7.25 -13.60 -0.62
N GLY A 431 7.05 -12.43 0.00
CA GLY A 431 5.91 -12.19 0.87
C GLY A 431 4.57 -12.33 0.15
N LEU A 432 4.46 -11.75 -1.05
CA LEU A 432 3.27 -11.84 -1.90
C LEU A 432 3.01 -13.26 -2.42
N GLU A 433 4.04 -14.02 -2.78
CA GLU A 433 3.91 -15.44 -3.18
C GLU A 433 3.35 -16.29 -2.03
N SER A 434 3.82 -16.06 -0.80
CA SER A 434 3.29 -16.73 0.39
C SER A 434 1.81 -16.40 0.60
N GLN A 435 1.42 -15.12 0.48
CA GLN A 435 0.01 -14.70 0.55
C GLN A 435 -0.84 -15.32 -0.56
N TYR A 436 -0.33 -15.36 -1.80
CA TYR A 436 -1.00 -16.01 -2.92
C TYR A 436 -1.25 -17.48 -2.63
N SER A 437 -0.24 -18.22 -2.16
CA SER A 437 -0.37 -19.63 -1.78
C SER A 437 -1.42 -19.86 -0.70
N GLN A 438 -1.51 -18.97 0.30
CA GLN A 438 -2.52 -19.03 1.35
C GLN A 438 -3.94 -18.82 0.78
N ILE A 439 -4.09 -17.85 -0.11
CA ILE A 439 -5.38 -17.58 -0.78
C ILE A 439 -5.78 -18.78 -1.64
N GLN A 440 -4.87 -19.37 -2.42
CA GLN A 440 -5.17 -20.55 -3.24
C GLN A 440 -5.65 -21.73 -2.39
N ALA A 441 -5.02 -21.99 -1.24
CA ALA A 441 -5.47 -23.01 -0.30
C ALA A 441 -6.87 -22.71 0.26
N GLY A 442 -7.13 -21.45 0.64
CA GLY A 442 -8.43 -20.99 1.09
C GLY A 442 -9.52 -21.09 0.01
N LEU A 443 -9.15 -20.88 -1.25
CA LEU A 443 -10.03 -20.88 -2.41
C LEU A 443 -10.58 -22.28 -2.72
N VAL A 444 -9.78 -23.33 -2.53
CA VAL A 444 -10.25 -24.73 -2.60
C VAL A 444 -11.35 -24.99 -1.56
N SER A 445 -11.15 -24.50 -0.33
CA SER A 445 -12.14 -24.64 0.75
C SER A 445 -13.40 -23.80 0.47
N ALA A 446 -13.24 -22.58 -0.03
CA ALA A 446 -14.34 -21.70 -0.39
C ALA A 446 -15.20 -22.27 -1.53
N ARG A 447 -14.58 -22.85 -2.56
CA ARG A 447 -15.28 -23.52 -3.67
C ARG A 447 -16.07 -24.73 -3.17
N SER A 448 -15.45 -25.57 -2.35
CA SER A 448 -16.12 -26.72 -1.74
C SER A 448 -17.31 -26.28 -0.88
N ALA A 449 -17.17 -25.19 -0.11
CA ALA A 449 -18.26 -24.62 0.68
C ALA A 449 -19.40 -24.06 -0.18
N ALA A 450 -19.08 -23.41 -1.31
CA ALA A 450 -20.07 -22.93 -2.27
C ALA A 450 -20.85 -24.08 -2.93
N ASP A 451 -20.15 -25.15 -3.32
CA ASP A 451 -20.78 -26.35 -3.88
C ASP A 451 -21.69 -27.04 -2.86
N MET A 452 -21.26 -27.14 -1.59
CA MET A 452 -22.08 -27.67 -0.51
C MET A 452 -23.31 -26.80 -0.25
N ALA A 453 -23.15 -25.48 -0.18
CA ALA A 453 -24.26 -24.55 0.02
C ALA A 453 -25.29 -24.70 -1.11
N LYS A 454 -24.84 -24.88 -2.35
CA LYS A 454 -25.73 -25.11 -3.50
C LYS A 454 -26.47 -26.44 -3.38
N LYS A 455 -25.78 -27.55 -3.09
CA LYS A 455 -26.43 -28.84 -2.88
C LYS A 455 -27.44 -28.82 -1.72
N GLN A 456 -27.10 -28.13 -0.63
CA GLN A 456 -28.00 -27.93 0.51
C GLN A 456 -29.23 -27.12 0.11
N PHE A 457 -29.07 -26.09 -0.71
CA PHE A 457 -30.19 -25.30 -1.24
C PHE A 457 -31.11 -26.15 -2.12
N ASP A 458 -30.56 -27.01 -2.99
CA ASP A 458 -31.34 -27.88 -3.87
C ASP A 458 -32.23 -28.87 -3.09
N VAL A 459 -31.83 -29.24 -1.86
CA VAL A 459 -32.62 -30.09 -0.95
C VAL A 459 -33.37 -29.30 0.14
N GLY A 460 -33.41 -27.96 0.04
CA GLY A 460 -34.14 -27.09 0.97
C GLY A 460 -33.48 -26.88 2.35
N LEU A 461 -32.23 -27.30 2.53
CA LEU A 461 -31.45 -27.15 3.77
C LEU A 461 -30.65 -25.84 3.87
N ALA A 462 -30.50 -25.10 2.76
CA ALA A 462 -29.88 -23.78 2.75
C ALA A 462 -30.77 -22.76 2.04
N THR A 463 -30.54 -21.49 2.35
CA THR A 463 -31.23 -20.35 1.74
C THR A 463 -30.47 -19.82 0.53
N GLU A 464 -31.17 -19.14 -0.38
CA GLU A 464 -30.55 -18.48 -1.55
C GLU A 464 -29.46 -17.47 -1.13
N LEU A 465 -29.67 -16.75 -0.02
CA LEU A 465 -28.68 -15.81 0.53
C LEU A 465 -27.38 -16.54 0.94
N GLN A 466 -27.47 -17.71 1.58
CA GLN A 466 -26.29 -18.49 1.95
C GLN A 466 -25.51 -19.00 0.73
N VAL A 467 -26.21 -19.40 -0.35
CA VAL A 467 -25.57 -19.76 -1.62
C VAL A 467 -24.85 -18.57 -2.23
N TYR A 468 -25.50 -17.40 -2.23
CA TYR A 468 -24.93 -16.17 -2.74
C TYR A 468 -23.66 -15.77 -1.96
N GLU A 469 -23.73 -15.74 -0.63
CA GLU A 469 -22.59 -15.41 0.24
C GLU A 469 -21.41 -16.38 0.05
N ALA A 470 -21.68 -17.67 -0.16
CA ALA A 470 -20.63 -18.65 -0.42
C ALA A 470 -19.92 -18.40 -1.76
N ASN A 471 -20.68 -18.10 -2.82
CA ASN A 471 -20.10 -17.72 -4.13
C ASN A 471 -19.37 -16.38 -4.09
N LEU A 472 -19.87 -15.42 -3.32
CA LEU A 472 -19.22 -14.12 -3.11
C LEU A 472 -17.85 -14.29 -2.45
N LYS A 473 -17.71 -15.21 -1.48
CA LYS A 473 -16.41 -15.56 -0.88
C LYS A 473 -15.43 -16.13 -1.91
N VAL A 474 -15.88 -17.01 -2.81
CA VAL A 474 -15.05 -17.54 -3.90
C VAL A 474 -14.57 -16.41 -4.81
N THR A 475 -15.50 -15.57 -5.27
CA THR A 475 -15.20 -14.45 -6.18
C THR A 475 -14.23 -13.44 -5.52
N THR A 476 -14.42 -13.15 -4.24
CA THR A 476 -13.54 -12.26 -3.47
C THR A 476 -12.12 -12.82 -3.40
N ALA A 477 -11.97 -14.11 -3.10
CA ALA A 477 -10.67 -14.76 -3.04
C ALA A 477 -9.97 -14.83 -4.40
N GLU A 478 -10.71 -15.08 -5.48
CA GLU A 478 -10.20 -15.06 -6.85
C GLU A 478 -9.64 -13.69 -7.22
N GLN A 479 -10.38 -12.62 -6.94
CA GLN A 479 -9.91 -11.26 -7.20
C GLN A 479 -8.70 -10.87 -6.37
N GLN A 480 -8.67 -11.23 -5.08
CA GLN A 480 -7.48 -11.00 -4.25
C GLN A 480 -6.24 -11.73 -4.81
N ALA A 481 -6.42 -12.94 -5.33
CA ALA A 481 -5.35 -13.67 -5.99
C ALA A 481 -4.88 -12.95 -7.28
N GLU A 482 -5.80 -12.48 -8.12
CA GLU A 482 -5.47 -11.70 -9.32
C GLU A 482 -4.71 -10.40 -8.99
N ASP A 483 -5.15 -9.67 -7.96
CA ASP A 483 -4.54 -8.41 -7.53
C ASP A 483 -3.10 -8.63 -7.02
N ILE A 484 -2.84 -9.74 -6.31
CA ILE A 484 -1.49 -10.15 -5.90
C ILE A 484 -0.62 -10.47 -7.11
N VAL A 485 -1.15 -11.22 -8.08
CA VAL A 485 -0.40 -11.58 -9.29
C VAL A 485 -0.02 -10.33 -10.08
N ALA A 486 -0.92 -9.37 -10.21
CA ALA A 486 -0.64 -8.07 -10.83
C ALA A 486 0.44 -7.28 -10.07
N SER A 487 0.43 -7.33 -8.73
CA SER A 487 1.45 -6.68 -7.90
C SER A 487 2.83 -7.35 -8.05
N ILE A 488 2.87 -8.68 -8.12
CA ILE A 488 4.10 -9.45 -8.37
C ILE A 488 4.66 -9.11 -9.76
N ASP A 489 3.82 -9.06 -10.79
CA ASP A 489 4.22 -8.76 -12.16
C ASP A 489 4.91 -7.37 -12.28
N THR A 490 4.33 -6.35 -11.65
CA THR A 490 4.96 -5.01 -11.60
C THR A 490 6.28 -5.04 -10.81
N LEU A 491 6.33 -5.74 -9.67
CA LEU A 491 7.54 -5.84 -8.85
C LEU A 491 8.68 -6.62 -9.51
N LYS A 492 8.38 -7.60 -10.37
CA LYS A 492 9.40 -8.33 -11.15
C LYS A 492 10.21 -7.37 -12.03
N MET A 493 9.55 -6.41 -12.69
CA MET A 493 10.25 -5.38 -13.47
C MET A 493 11.12 -4.48 -12.59
N ALA A 494 10.59 -4.05 -11.44
CA ALA A 494 11.35 -3.21 -10.50
C ALA A 494 12.54 -3.95 -9.86
N TYR A 495 12.43 -5.27 -9.68
CA TYR A 495 13.51 -6.11 -9.17
C TYR A 495 14.68 -6.19 -10.15
N GLU A 496 14.40 -6.35 -11.44
CA GLU A 496 15.42 -6.38 -12.50
C GLU A 496 15.98 -5.00 -12.83
N LYS A 497 15.14 -3.95 -12.70
CA LYS A 497 15.49 -2.57 -13.06
C LYS A 497 15.11 -1.58 -11.95
N PRO A 498 15.78 -1.57 -10.79
CA PRO A 498 15.35 -0.76 -9.64
C PRO A 498 15.31 0.75 -9.89
N TRP A 499 16.09 1.24 -10.85
CA TRP A 499 16.12 2.66 -11.22
C TRP A 499 14.81 3.18 -11.82
N VAL A 500 13.92 2.32 -12.33
CA VAL A 500 12.61 2.75 -12.85
C VAL A 500 11.72 3.32 -11.73
N LEU A 501 11.92 2.88 -10.48
CA LEU A 501 11.20 3.41 -9.32
C LEU A 501 11.60 4.85 -8.98
N GLN A 502 12.83 5.25 -9.29
CA GLN A 502 13.31 6.62 -9.09
C GLN A 502 12.83 7.56 -10.22
N GLY A 503 12.66 7.04 -11.44
CA GLY A 503 12.15 7.80 -12.60
C GLY A 503 10.64 8.08 -12.56
N ALA A 504 9.85 7.27 -11.85
CA ALA A 504 8.41 7.49 -11.70
C ALA A 504 8.08 8.77 -10.89
N ALA A 505 8.95 9.18 -9.98
CA ALA A 505 8.75 10.37 -9.14
C ALA A 505 8.93 11.71 -9.90
N SER A 506 9.70 11.73 -10.98
CA SER A 506 9.93 12.95 -11.77
C SER A 506 8.85 13.21 -12.83
N GLY A 507 8.04 12.21 -13.19
CA GLY A 507 6.91 12.36 -14.12
C GLY A 507 5.62 12.88 -13.48
N ALA A 508 5.45 12.72 -12.16
CA ALA A 508 4.24 13.15 -11.44
C ALA A 508 4.27 14.62 -10.96
N GLY A 509 5.38 15.33 -11.20
CA GLY A 509 5.60 16.71 -10.74
C GLY A 509 5.60 17.78 -11.84
N ALA A 510 5.25 17.42 -13.07
CA ALA A 510 5.20 18.33 -14.21
C ALA A 510 3.78 18.41 -14.80
N GLN A 511 2.80 18.82 -13.99
CA GLN A 511 1.57 19.49 -14.44
C GLN A 511 1.19 20.60 -13.47
#